data_AF-A0A840BTL0-F1
#
_entry.id   AF-A0A840BTL0-F1
#
_cell.length_a   1.000
_cell.length_b   1.000
_cell.length_c   1.000
_cell.angle_alpha   90.00
_cell.angle_beta   90.00
_cell.angle_gamma   90.00
#
_symmetry.space_group_name_H-M   'P 1'
#
loop_
_entity.id
_entity.type
_entity.pdbx_description
1 polymer ?
#
loop_
_entity_poly.entity_id
_entity_poly.type
_entity_poly.pdbx_seq_one_letter_code
_entity_poly.pdbx_strand_id
1 'polypeptide(L)' 'MSETKLFRTTDKAGWWVAGRKIPAEKIDGAVRPKVGHELRLTEAEAKYELLSGVIERPAATPTTKRKD' A
#
# COMPACT_ATOMS: atom_id res chain seq x y z
N MET A 1 -9.95 9.28 -18.05
CA MET A 1 -9.18 8.10 -17.58
C MET A 1 -8.39 8.54 -16.36
N SER A 2 -8.82 8.20 -15.14
CA SER A 2 -8.02 8.54 -13.95
C SER A 2 -6.84 7.59 -13.88
N GLU A 3 -5.62 8.10 -14.04
CA GLU A 3 -4.41 7.30 -13.90
C GLU A 3 -4.35 6.72 -12.48
N THR A 4 -4.20 5.40 -12.39
CA THR A 4 -3.96 4.72 -11.11
C THR A 4 -2.47 4.59 -10.88
N LYS A 5 -2.01 5.03 -9.72
CA LYS A 5 -0.63 4.89 -9.26
C LYS A 5 -0.55 3.75 -8.26
N LEU A 6 0.61 3.12 -8.22
CA LEU A 6 0.88 2.06 -7.25
C LEU A 6 1.21 2.72 -5.90
N PHE A 7 0.66 2.17 -4.82
CA PHE A 7 0.85 2.59 -3.43
C PHE A 7 1.06 1.36 -2.56
N ARG A 8 1.80 1.50 -1.46
CA ARG A 8 1.98 0.42 -0.48
C ARG A 8 1.27 0.77 0.81
N THR A 9 0.67 -0.22 1.44
CA THR A 9 0.05 -0.08 2.77
C THR A 9 1.10 -0.03 3.87
N THR A 10 0.85 0.76 4.89
CA THR A 10 1.73 0.90 6.06
C THR A 10 1.20 0.09 7.25
N ASP A 11 1.89 0.11 8.39
CA ASP A 11 1.41 -0.48 9.65
C ASP A 11 0.13 0.17 10.18
N LYS A 12 -0.14 1.40 9.74
CA LYS A 12 -1.36 2.13 10.08
C LYS A 12 -2.55 1.73 9.22
N ALA A 13 -2.32 1.04 8.09
CA ALA A 13 -3.38 0.63 7.20
C ALA A 13 -4.40 -0.25 7.93
N GLY A 14 -5.68 0.00 7.69
CA GLY A 14 -6.76 -0.86 8.16
C GLY A 14 -6.96 -2.07 7.25
N TRP A 15 -8.08 -2.77 7.46
CA TRP A 15 -8.55 -3.86 6.60
C TRP A 15 -9.00 -3.39 5.22
N TRP A 16 -9.25 -2.10 5.08
CA TRP A 16 -9.71 -1.44 3.87
C TRP A 16 -8.95 -0.13 3.68
N VAL A 17 -8.52 0.14 2.45
CA VAL A 17 -7.82 1.37 2.05
C VAL A 17 -8.46 1.85 0.76
N ALA A 18 -9.00 3.07 0.76
CA ALA A 18 -9.75 3.63 -0.38
C ALA A 18 -10.75 2.64 -1.02
N GLY A 19 -11.54 1.93 -0.20
CA GLY A 19 -12.52 0.96 -0.68
C GLY A 19 -11.95 -0.38 -1.16
N ARG A 20 -10.63 -0.60 -1.09
CA ARG A 20 -9.98 -1.87 -1.44
C ARG A 20 -9.67 -2.68 -0.20
N LYS A 21 -10.01 -3.97 -0.23
CA LYS A 21 -9.74 -4.91 0.86
C LYS A 21 -8.25 -5.28 0.88
N ILE A 22 -7.63 -5.12 2.05
CA ILE A 22 -6.24 -5.53 2.28
C ILE A 22 -6.25 -6.98 2.76
N PRO A 23 -5.42 -7.86 2.18
CA PRO A 23 -5.26 -9.21 2.71
C PRO A 23 -4.76 -9.12 4.14
N ALA A 24 -5.32 -9.96 5.00
CA ALA A 24 -4.90 -10.03 6.38
C ALA A 24 -3.87 -11.14 6.56
N GLU A 25 -2.91 -10.89 7.45
CA GLU A 25 -1.86 -11.83 7.81
C GLU A 25 -1.91 -12.07 9.32
N LYS A 26 -1.60 -13.30 9.74
CA LYS A 26 -1.52 -13.65 11.15
C LYS A 26 -0.09 -13.41 11.61
N ILE A 27 0.12 -12.35 12.37
CA ILE A 27 1.43 -11.96 12.91
C ILE A 27 1.33 -12.08 14.43
N ASP A 28 2.19 -12.89 15.03
CA ASP A 28 2.27 -13.07 16.49
C ASP A 28 0.93 -13.50 17.13
N GLY A 29 0.17 -14.36 16.45
CA GLY A 29 -1.14 -14.83 16.93
C GLY A 29 -2.31 -13.88 16.67
N ALA A 30 -2.06 -12.62 16.30
CA ALA A 30 -3.08 -11.64 15.96
C ALA A 30 -3.29 -11.53 14.45
N VAL A 31 -4.53 -11.32 14.00
CA VAL A 31 -4.83 -11.06 12.59
C VAL A 31 -4.73 -9.56 12.35
N ARG A 32 -3.80 -9.15 11.49
CA ARG A 32 -3.57 -7.75 11.12
C ARG A 32 -3.56 -7.59 9.60
N PRO A 33 -3.94 -6.43 9.07
CA PRO A 33 -3.79 -6.15 7.64
C PRO A 33 -2.31 -6.23 7.23
N LYS A 34 -2.08 -6.79 6.05
CA LYS A 34 -0.73 -7.01 5.52
C LYS A 34 -0.08 -5.69 5.16
N VAL A 35 0.96 -5.32 5.91
CA VAL A 35 1.82 -4.18 5.64
C VAL A 35 2.64 -4.43 4.36
N GLY A 36 2.82 -3.40 3.55
CA GLY A 36 3.55 -3.46 2.29
C GLY A 36 2.74 -4.01 1.11
N HIS A 37 1.45 -4.28 1.28
CA HIS A 37 0.58 -4.71 0.19
C HIS A 37 0.40 -3.59 -0.85
N GLU A 38 0.58 -3.93 -2.12
CA GLU A 38 0.54 -2.99 -3.24
C GLU A 38 -0.88 -2.78 -3.76
N LEU A 39 -1.33 -1.53 -3.75
CA LEU A 39 -2.64 -1.09 -4.22
C LEU A 39 -2.49 -0.15 -5.41
N ARG A 40 -3.37 -0.28 -6.39
CA ARG A 40 -3.45 0.66 -7.52
C ARG A 40 -4.57 1.65 -7.25
N LEU A 41 -4.26 2.84 -6.75
CA LEU A 41 -5.26 3.84 -6.42
C LEU A 41 -5.17 5.01 -7.39
N THR A 42 -6.29 5.67 -7.66
CA THR A 42 -6.26 6.97 -8.33
C THR A 42 -5.63 8.01 -7.41
N GLU A 43 -5.14 9.11 -7.99
CA GLU A 43 -4.55 10.18 -7.19
C GLU A 43 -5.54 10.80 -6.19
N ALA A 44 -6.84 10.85 -6.54
CA ALA A 44 -7.91 11.31 -5.66
C ALA A 44 -8.14 10.37 -4.47
N GLU A 45 -8.18 9.06 -4.72
CA GLU A 45 -8.31 8.03 -3.67
C GLU A 45 -7.09 7.99 -2.76
N ALA A 46 -5.89 8.07 -3.33
CA ALA A 46 -4.65 8.02 -2.58
C ALA A 46 -4.38 9.30 -1.78
N LYS A 47 -4.96 10.44 -2.15
CA LYS A 47 -4.70 11.73 -1.48
C LYS A 47 -5.01 11.68 0.00
N TYR A 48 -6.20 11.17 0.36
CA TYR A 48 -6.62 11.07 1.75
C TYR A 48 -5.80 10.01 2.51
N GLU A 49 -5.58 8.86 1.89
CA GLU A 49 -4.84 7.75 2.48
C GLU A 49 -3.35 8.09 2.72
N LEU A 50 -2.73 8.84 1.80
CA LEU A 50 -1.37 9.38 1.95
C LEU A 50 -1.29 10.40 3.07
N LEU A 51 -2.27 11.30 3.18
CA LEU A 51 -2.32 12.31 4.25
C LEU A 51 -2.51 11.67 5.63
N SER A 52 -3.30 10.61 5.69
CA SER A 52 -3.51 9.80 6.91
C SER A 52 -2.31 8.91 7.24
N GLY A 53 -1.43 8.66 6.26
CA GLY A 53 -0.24 7.81 6.40
C GLY A 53 -0.56 6.32 6.45
N VAL A 54 -1.75 5.91 5.99
CA VAL A 54 -2.15 4.50 5.83
C VAL A 54 -1.55 3.87 4.57
N ILE A 55 -1.14 4.71 3.61
CA ILE A 55 -0.35 4.27 2.45
C ILE A 55 0.87 5.16 2.26
N GLU A 56 1.86 4.61 1.58
CA GLU A 56 3.05 5.29 1.10
C GLU A 56 3.19 5.10 -0.42
N ARG A 57 3.86 6.05 -1.10
CA ARG A 57 4.29 5.80 -2.47
C ARG A 57 5.34 4.69 -2.42
N PRO A 58 5.25 3.65 -3.26
CA PRO A 58 6.31 2.67 -3.36
C PRO A 58 7.57 3.46 -3.65
N ALA A 59 8.60 3.28 -2.82
CA ALA A 59 9.92 3.72 -3.19
C ALA A 59 10.15 3.14 -4.59
N ALA A 60 10.30 4.03 -5.58
CA ALA A 60 10.68 3.63 -6.92
C ALA A 60 11.87 2.72 -6.73
N THR A 61 11.69 1.42 -6.94
CA THR A 61 12.77 0.47 -6.74
C THR A 61 13.93 1.00 -7.57
N PRO A 62 15.12 1.27 -7.00
CA PRO A 62 16.28 1.34 -7.85
C PRO A 62 16.31 -0.03 -8.50
N THR A 63 16.23 -0.05 -9.83
CA THR A 63 16.56 -1.20 -10.65
C THR A 63 17.85 -1.76 -10.08
N THR A 64 17.77 -2.82 -9.28
CA THR A 64 18.96 -3.57 -8.91
C THR A 64 19.31 -4.34 -10.17
N LYS A 65 20.06 -3.68 -11.05
CA LYS A 65 20.98 -4.37 -11.96
C LYS A 65 21.89 -5.22 -11.06
N ARG A 66 21.51 -6.46 -10.78
CA ARG A 66 22.53 -7.47 -10.46
C ARG A 66 23.13 -7.87 -11.80
N LYS A 67 24.26 -7.22 -12.09
CA LYS A 67 25.25 -7.69 -13.05
C LYS A 67 26.09 -8.72 -12.28
N ASP A 68 26.01 -9.97 -12.68
CA ASP A 68 27.15 -10.89 -12.71
C ASP A 68 26.87 -11.96 -13.77
#